data_AF-A0A316WMX5-F1
#
_entry.id   AF-A0A316WMX5-F1
#
_cell.length_a   1.000
_cell.length_b   1.000
_cell.length_c   1.000
_cell.angle_alpha   90.00
_cell.angle_beta   90.00
_cell.angle_gamma   90.00
#
_symmetry.space_group_name_H-M   'P 1'
#
loop_
_entity.id
_entity.type
_entity.pdbx_description
1 polymer ?
#
loop_
_entity_poly.entity_id
_entity_poly.type
_entity_poly.pdbx_seq_one_letter_code
_entity_poly.pdbx_strand_id
1 'polypeptide(L)'
;MKIVLVLSTLLLSISIYSQKISGKVVNENNEVVSYCSVSLENINTSTITDINGNYSIEIPENAKKSDFIIFESNGYEDKKVTLQGITTDANIKLSKKTNAIQEINITGKKTKKDVLGAKSRPMLTFSKMFDQNVPTIEQGQIFNIYKWTKLNSYNFFIIPSSKFKEITLKLNIYSVKNNLPDESLLQENIIFKTNTTGWQTIDLEKYKLIYNDLDQLAITLQLVENVPQDNIDFVFGISAKKTLSNDLLFRYQSQGKWEAGGGSFISNIDINYMKDKKESVSNNVGPTDNSPEDKMLMDYYQNKEKAKKTVYGKNKSGKYIDLKNAKIYYEEYGSGEPLVLLHGNNGSISDFYNQIPDLAKQFKVIVLDTRGQGRSTDLSTEDYTYEEFSEDLLAVTKELNINKFNIVGWSDGGITGLLFTINHPDLVNKLIVIGANTNPEGIEPKTLDIFKKQLEIKDAPNQRLIKLMVQHPHIETEQLKTIKNPVLVIAGSNDVIKEDHTKLINSSIPNSKLLIVPDASHYVPFEKPDILNKSIINFLKI
;
A
#
# COMPACT_ATOMS: atom_id res chain seq x y z
N MET A 1 -24.26 2.37 71.59
CA MET A 1 -22.86 2.02 71.29
C MET A 1 -22.86 0.89 70.26
N LYS A 2 -21.97 0.95 69.24
CA LYS A 2 -21.80 0.06 68.07
C LYS A 2 -22.33 0.66 66.76
N ILE A 3 -21.52 1.50 66.11
CA ILE A 3 -20.41 1.24 65.15
C ILE A 3 -20.97 1.25 63.72
N VAL A 4 -20.77 2.39 63.07
CA VAL A 4 -20.93 2.60 61.63
C VAL A 4 -19.70 2.01 60.94
N LEU A 5 -19.93 1.09 60.01
CA LEU A 5 -18.89 0.45 59.19
C LEU A 5 -18.49 1.42 58.08
N VAL A 6 -17.27 1.94 58.13
CA VAL A 6 -16.66 2.73 57.04
C VAL A 6 -16.00 1.74 56.08
N LEU A 7 -16.51 1.66 54.85
CA LEU A 7 -15.83 0.98 53.75
C LEU A 7 -14.70 1.88 53.23
N SER A 8 -13.45 1.51 53.48
CA SER A 8 -12.28 2.08 52.83
C SER A 8 -11.90 1.23 51.62
N THR A 9 -12.17 1.71 50.42
CA THR A 9 -11.63 1.15 49.18
C THR A 9 -10.21 1.68 48.96
N LEU A 10 -9.22 0.82 49.23
CA LEU A 10 -7.81 1.08 48.93
C LEU A 10 -7.55 0.74 47.45
N LEU A 11 -7.49 1.75 46.58
CA LEU A 11 -7.01 1.60 45.20
C LEU A 11 -5.48 1.49 45.21
N LEU A 12 -4.96 0.25 45.17
CA LEU A 12 -3.56 0.00 44.80
C LEU A 12 -3.45 -0.08 43.28
N SER A 13 -2.96 0.98 42.65
CA SER A 13 -2.45 0.93 41.28
C SER A 13 -1.06 0.29 41.31
N ILE A 14 -0.98 -1.01 41.03
CA ILE A 14 0.29 -1.69 40.74
C ILE A 14 0.55 -1.48 39.24
N SER A 15 1.59 -0.72 38.91
CA SER A 15 2.16 -0.73 37.56
C SER A 15 2.89 -2.07 37.38
N ILE A 16 2.41 -2.93 36.47
CA ILE A 16 2.96 -4.26 36.23
C ILE A 16 3.97 -4.17 35.06
N TYR A 17 5.17 -4.69 35.27
CA TYR A 17 6.19 -4.85 34.22
C TYR A 17 5.92 -6.16 33.45
N SER A 18 5.99 -6.14 32.12
CA SER A 18 6.08 -7.33 31.26
C SER A 18 7.24 -8.24 31.71
N GLN A 19 7.01 -9.55 31.83
CA GLN A 19 8.03 -10.51 32.26
C GLN A 19 8.89 -10.93 31.06
N LYS A 20 10.22 -10.82 31.16
CA LYS A 20 11.15 -11.25 30.09
C LYS A 20 11.75 -12.62 30.39
N ILE A 21 11.76 -13.52 29.41
CA ILE A 21 12.41 -14.83 29.48
C ILE A 21 13.58 -14.84 28.52
N SER A 22 14.77 -15.24 29.00
CA SER A 22 15.98 -15.32 28.18
C SER A 22 16.70 -16.64 28.40
N GLY A 23 17.32 -17.16 27.36
CA GLY A 23 17.95 -18.47 27.38
C GLY A 23 18.77 -18.74 26.13
N LYS A 24 19.17 -20.00 25.93
CA LYS A 24 20.02 -20.41 24.82
C LYS A 24 19.47 -21.62 24.08
N VAL A 25 19.53 -21.62 22.76
CA VAL A 25 19.17 -22.75 21.91
C VAL A 25 20.43 -23.45 21.41
N VAL A 26 20.50 -24.75 21.65
CA VAL A 26 21.59 -25.64 21.21
C VAL A 26 21.01 -26.92 20.63
N ASN A 27 21.81 -27.72 19.95
CA ASN A 27 21.40 -29.05 19.51
C ASN A 27 21.72 -30.12 20.58
N GLU A 28 21.36 -31.37 20.28
CA GLU A 28 21.65 -32.54 21.13
C GLU A 28 23.13 -32.70 21.52
N ASN A 29 24.06 -32.20 20.70
CA ASN A 29 25.51 -32.20 20.95
C ASN A 29 26.02 -30.93 21.67
N ASN A 30 25.12 -30.06 22.14
CA ASN A 30 25.40 -28.74 22.70
C ASN A 30 26.06 -27.75 21.73
N GLU A 31 25.97 -27.99 20.41
CA GLU A 31 26.40 -27.00 19.42
C GLU A 31 25.34 -25.91 19.30
N VAL A 32 25.77 -24.67 19.05
CA VAL A 32 24.88 -23.50 18.94
C VAL A 32 23.90 -23.66 17.78
N VAL A 33 22.62 -23.36 18.03
CA VAL A 33 21.62 -23.18 16.98
C VAL A 33 21.30 -21.70 16.86
N SER A 34 21.94 -21.03 15.91
CA SER A 34 21.71 -19.62 15.63
C SER A 34 20.46 -19.39 14.78
N TYR A 35 19.90 -18.19 14.86
CA TYR A 35 18.72 -17.74 14.11
C TYR A 35 17.51 -18.69 14.17
N CYS A 36 17.30 -19.34 15.32
CA CYS A 36 16.11 -20.09 15.68
C CYS A 36 14.96 -19.12 16.00
N SER A 37 13.80 -19.34 15.38
CA SER A 37 12.57 -18.64 15.73
C SER A 37 12.10 -19.09 17.11
N VAL A 38 11.66 -18.14 17.94
CA VAL A 38 11.11 -18.39 19.27
C VAL A 38 9.79 -17.63 19.38
N SER A 39 8.67 -18.33 19.42
CA SER A 39 7.33 -17.74 19.28
C SER A 39 6.37 -18.24 20.34
N LEU A 40 5.57 -17.35 20.91
CA LEU A 40 4.42 -17.73 21.74
C LEU A 40 3.27 -18.22 20.85
N GLU A 41 2.73 -19.40 21.17
CA GLU A 41 1.60 -19.97 20.44
C GLU A 41 0.33 -19.18 20.72
N ASN A 42 -0.45 -18.84 19.68
CA ASN A 42 -1.70 -18.08 19.73
C ASN A 42 -1.60 -16.63 20.25
N ILE A 43 -0.40 -16.13 20.52
CA ILE A 43 -0.17 -14.74 20.93
C ILE A 43 0.83 -14.12 19.98
N ASN A 44 0.58 -12.88 19.56
CA ASN A 44 1.44 -12.18 18.63
C ASN A 44 2.76 -11.73 19.27
N THR A 45 3.61 -12.65 19.74
CA THR A 45 4.90 -12.34 20.35
C THR A 45 5.96 -13.34 19.92
N SER A 46 7.04 -12.84 19.32
CA SER A 46 8.12 -13.66 18.76
C SER A 46 9.46 -12.93 18.83
N THR A 47 10.54 -13.71 18.90
CA THR A 47 11.92 -13.25 18.79
C THR A 47 12.73 -14.26 17.98
N ILE A 48 14.00 -13.96 17.76
CA ILE A 48 14.93 -14.88 17.10
C ILE A 48 16.22 -14.97 17.93
N THR A 49 16.88 -16.12 17.92
CA THR A 49 18.18 -16.23 18.57
C THR A 49 19.27 -15.49 17.80
N ASP A 50 20.23 -14.90 18.50
CA ASP A 50 21.44 -14.33 17.92
C ASP A 50 22.38 -15.39 17.32
N ILE A 51 23.52 -14.95 16.76
CA ILE A 51 24.59 -15.83 16.25
C ILE A 51 25.11 -16.85 17.29
N ASN A 52 24.96 -16.58 18.58
CA ASN A 52 25.39 -17.45 19.68
C ASN A 52 24.27 -18.35 20.20
N GLY A 53 23.07 -18.29 19.61
CA GLY A 53 21.90 -19.06 20.01
C GLY A 53 21.15 -18.47 21.21
N ASN A 54 21.48 -17.26 21.66
CA ASN A 54 20.79 -16.63 22.78
C ASN A 54 19.49 -16.00 22.30
N TYR A 55 18.40 -16.19 23.05
CA TYR A 55 17.11 -15.52 22.81
C TYR A 55 16.67 -14.72 24.02
N SER A 56 15.80 -13.74 23.77
CA SER A 56 15.12 -12.96 24.81
C SER A 56 13.72 -12.62 24.30
N ILE A 57 12.69 -13.16 24.94
CA ILE A 57 11.29 -12.99 24.57
C ILE A 57 10.52 -12.31 25.71
N GLU A 58 9.69 -11.35 25.35
CA GLU A 58 8.79 -10.68 26.29
C GLU A 58 7.50 -11.49 26.42
N ILE A 59 6.99 -11.62 27.64
CA ILE A 59 5.77 -12.37 27.93
C ILE A 59 4.68 -11.36 28.27
N PRO A 60 3.63 -11.24 27.43
CA PRO A 60 2.56 -10.29 27.66
C PRO A 60 1.67 -10.74 28.83
N GLU A 61 1.01 -9.79 29.49
CA GLU A 61 0.22 -10.04 30.72
C GLU A 61 -0.93 -11.02 30.53
N ASN A 62 -1.46 -11.13 29.31
CA ASN A 62 -2.56 -12.03 28.98
C ASN A 62 -2.10 -13.47 28.72
N ALA A 63 -0.79 -13.75 28.73
CA ALA A 63 -0.25 -15.09 28.54
C ALA A 63 -0.50 -15.98 29.77
N LYS A 64 -0.96 -17.20 29.53
CA LYS A 64 -1.23 -18.21 30.56
C LYS A 64 -0.04 -19.13 30.72
N LYS A 65 0.19 -19.63 31.93
CA LYS A 65 1.27 -20.60 32.22
C LYS A 65 1.23 -21.88 31.37
N SER A 66 0.04 -22.23 30.86
CA SER A 66 -0.20 -23.36 29.97
C SER A 66 0.15 -23.09 28.50
N ASP A 67 0.37 -21.83 28.12
CA ASP A 67 0.67 -21.47 26.74
C ASP A 67 2.05 -21.98 26.35
N PHE A 68 2.21 -22.35 25.07
CA PHE A 68 3.43 -22.91 24.54
C PHE A 68 4.33 -21.84 23.92
N ILE A 69 5.63 -21.97 24.12
CA ILE A 69 6.66 -21.36 23.28
C ILE A 69 7.15 -22.43 22.30
N ILE A 70 7.18 -22.06 21.03
CA ILE A 70 7.59 -22.88 19.91
C ILE A 70 8.99 -22.42 19.46
N PHE A 71 9.90 -23.37 19.33
CA PHE A 71 11.26 -23.19 18.83
C PHE A 71 11.38 -23.87 17.46
N GLU A 72 11.67 -23.09 16.42
CA GLU A 72 11.72 -23.57 15.03
C GLU A 72 13.03 -23.16 14.36
N SER A 73 13.72 -24.13 13.76
CA SER A 73 14.95 -23.89 13.00
C SER A 73 15.08 -24.90 11.86
N ASN A 74 15.52 -24.45 10.69
CA ASN A 74 15.66 -25.34 9.54
C ASN A 74 16.66 -26.45 9.86
N GLY A 75 16.29 -27.71 9.58
CA GLY A 75 17.08 -28.89 9.93
C GLY A 75 16.81 -29.49 11.31
N TYR A 76 15.94 -28.89 12.12
CA TYR A 76 15.61 -29.36 13.47
C TYR A 76 14.11 -29.62 13.63
N GLU A 77 13.75 -30.59 14.47
CA GLU A 77 12.36 -30.80 14.87
C GLU A 77 11.87 -29.63 15.73
N ASP A 78 10.66 -29.15 15.46
CA ASP A 78 10.06 -28.06 16.21
C ASP A 78 9.83 -28.50 17.65
N LYS A 79 10.24 -27.66 18.60
CA LYS A 79 10.11 -27.98 20.03
C LYS A 79 9.12 -27.04 20.68
N LYS A 80 8.11 -27.61 21.35
CA LYS A 80 7.12 -26.88 22.14
C LYS A 80 7.41 -27.04 23.63
N VAL A 81 7.44 -25.93 24.36
CA VAL A 81 7.65 -25.90 25.83
C VAL A 81 6.60 -24.98 26.45
N THR A 82 5.98 -25.38 27.56
CA THR A 82 5.02 -24.50 28.25
C THR A 82 5.74 -23.33 28.93
N LEU A 83 5.03 -22.20 29.12
CA LEU A 83 5.55 -21.06 29.86
C LEU A 83 5.97 -21.42 31.30
N GLN A 84 5.27 -22.35 31.94
CA GLN A 84 5.70 -22.88 33.24
C GLN A 84 7.00 -23.70 33.15
N GLY A 85 7.14 -24.51 32.10
CA GLY A 85 8.33 -25.34 31.90
C GLY A 85 9.58 -24.49 31.66
N ILE A 86 9.47 -23.46 30.82
CA ILE A 86 10.61 -22.65 30.41
C ILE A 86 11.15 -21.74 31.52
N THR A 87 10.33 -21.39 32.51
CA THR A 87 10.80 -20.66 33.71
C THR A 87 11.69 -21.52 34.62
N THR A 88 11.71 -22.84 34.41
CA THR A 88 12.53 -23.79 35.17
C THR A 88 13.85 -24.11 34.46
N ASP A 89 13.83 -24.22 33.13
CA ASP A 89 15.03 -24.34 32.29
C ASP A 89 14.83 -23.55 31.00
N ALA A 90 15.60 -22.47 30.87
CA ALA A 90 15.54 -21.59 29.70
C ALA A 90 16.49 -22.06 28.57
N ASN A 91 17.27 -23.12 28.77
CA ASN A 91 18.13 -23.64 27.72
C ASN A 91 17.42 -24.75 26.93
N ILE A 92 17.27 -24.55 25.63
CA ILE A 92 16.49 -25.41 24.78
C ILE A 92 17.41 -26.23 23.87
N LYS A 93 17.30 -27.55 24.00
CA LYS A 93 17.93 -28.50 23.07
C LYS A 93 16.98 -28.90 21.96
N LEU A 94 17.38 -28.71 20.71
CA LEU A 94 16.67 -29.18 19.51
C LEU A 94 17.31 -30.46 18.96
N SER A 95 16.47 -31.35 18.44
CA SER A 95 16.88 -32.59 17.78
C SER A 95 16.93 -32.39 16.27
N LYS A 96 17.93 -32.94 15.58
CA LYS A 96 18.00 -32.81 14.11
C LYS A 96 16.91 -33.64 13.44
N LYS A 97 16.33 -33.12 12.35
CA LYS A 97 15.41 -33.89 11.50
C LYS A 97 16.17 -35.05 10.86
N THR A 98 15.63 -36.25 10.98
CA THR A 98 16.22 -37.44 10.35
C THR A 98 15.55 -37.66 9.00
N ASN A 99 16.18 -37.27 7.89
CA ASN A 99 15.64 -37.56 6.56
C ASN A 99 16.25 -38.84 5.99
N ALA A 100 15.39 -39.75 5.53
CA ALA A 100 15.81 -40.83 4.67
C ALA A 100 16.20 -40.23 3.31
N ILE A 101 17.47 -40.30 2.94
CA ILE A 101 17.94 -39.89 1.62
C ILE A 101 17.32 -40.87 0.61
N GLN A 102 16.28 -40.46 -0.11
CA GLN A 102 15.85 -41.18 -1.30
C GLN A 102 16.93 -40.99 -2.36
N GLU A 103 17.53 -42.10 -2.78
CA GLU A 103 18.50 -42.13 -3.88
C GLU A 103 17.77 -41.76 -5.17
N ILE A 104 17.97 -40.53 -5.64
CA ILE A 104 17.41 -40.09 -6.93
C ILE A 104 18.33 -40.62 -8.01
N ASN A 105 17.88 -41.65 -8.73
CA ASN A 105 18.51 -42.11 -9.97
C ASN A 105 18.39 -41.00 -11.04
N ILE A 106 19.32 -40.04 -11.04
CA ILE A 106 19.42 -39.04 -12.10
C ILE A 106 20.03 -39.74 -13.32
N THR A 107 19.16 -40.31 -14.16
CA THR A 107 19.57 -40.70 -15.52
C THR A 107 20.04 -39.43 -16.24
N GLY A 108 21.25 -39.48 -16.83
CA GLY A 108 21.99 -38.34 -17.40
C GLY A 108 21.31 -37.63 -18.56
N LYS A 109 20.18 -36.97 -18.30
CA LYS A 109 19.46 -36.08 -19.20
C LYS A 109 20.09 -34.68 -19.10
N LYS A 110 20.32 -34.02 -20.23
CA LYS A 110 20.92 -32.67 -20.29
C LYS A 110 20.05 -31.64 -19.58
N THR A 111 20.62 -30.92 -18.62
CA THR A 111 19.97 -29.77 -17.97
C THR A 111 20.18 -28.50 -18.77
N LYS A 112 19.27 -27.53 -18.63
CA LYS A 112 19.37 -26.17 -19.17
C LYS A 112 19.48 -25.15 -18.05
N LYS A 113 19.99 -23.96 -18.34
CA LYS A 113 20.01 -22.82 -17.41
C LYS A 113 18.88 -21.85 -17.73
N ASP A 114 18.31 -21.23 -16.70
CA ASP A 114 17.34 -20.14 -16.81
C ASP A 114 17.47 -19.18 -15.64
N VAL A 115 16.88 -18.00 -15.77
CA VAL A 115 16.75 -17.01 -14.70
C VAL A 115 15.29 -16.63 -14.58
N LEU A 116 14.67 -16.96 -13.44
CA LEU A 116 13.25 -16.73 -13.17
C LEU A 116 13.09 -15.52 -12.24
N GLY A 117 12.21 -14.58 -12.59
CA GLY A 117 11.98 -13.34 -11.83
C GLY A 117 12.57 -12.08 -12.50
N ALA A 118 12.75 -11.01 -11.72
CA ALA A 118 13.18 -9.71 -12.23
C ALA A 118 14.69 -9.68 -12.50
N LYS A 119 15.11 -9.55 -13.76
CA LYS A 119 16.54 -9.52 -14.18
C LYS A 119 17.17 -8.12 -14.11
N SER A 120 16.35 -7.09 -13.98
CA SER A 120 16.78 -5.70 -13.88
C SER A 120 15.88 -4.95 -12.92
N ARG A 121 16.39 -3.84 -12.38
CA ARG A 121 15.60 -2.90 -11.60
C ARG A 121 14.91 -1.93 -12.55
N PRO A 122 13.57 -1.93 -12.66
CA PRO A 122 12.84 -0.93 -13.44
C PRO A 122 13.10 0.48 -12.89
N MET A 123 12.91 1.51 -13.71
CA MET A 123 13.01 2.90 -13.26
C MET A 123 11.99 3.21 -12.13
N LEU A 124 10.84 2.53 -12.14
CA LEU A 124 9.78 2.64 -11.14
C LEU A 124 9.74 1.39 -10.25
N THR A 125 10.22 1.54 -9.02
CA THR A 125 10.16 0.53 -7.95
C THR A 125 9.72 1.21 -6.66
N PHE A 126 8.92 0.53 -5.84
CA PHE A 126 8.70 0.92 -4.45
C PHE A 126 9.58 0.07 -3.53
N SER A 127 9.56 0.36 -2.24
CA SER A 127 10.34 -0.35 -1.24
C SER A 127 9.40 -1.07 -0.28
N LYS A 128 9.66 -2.34 0.01
CA LYS A 128 9.13 -2.96 1.23
C LYS A 128 10.21 -2.85 2.29
N MET A 129 9.89 -2.13 3.36
CA MET A 129 10.81 -1.91 4.47
C MET A 129 10.73 -3.07 5.45
N PHE A 130 11.88 -3.39 6.03
CA PHE A 130 11.99 -4.27 7.18
C PHE A 130 12.06 -3.37 8.41
N ASP A 131 11.06 -3.46 9.27
CA ASP A 131 11.02 -2.69 10.50
C ASP A 131 11.87 -3.40 11.56
N GLN A 132 12.92 -2.74 12.04
CA GLN A 132 13.76 -3.26 13.13
C GLN A 132 12.99 -3.46 14.44
N ASN A 133 11.88 -2.74 14.62
CA ASN A 133 11.02 -2.90 15.80
C ASN A 133 10.14 -4.15 15.70
N VAL A 134 10.11 -4.81 14.53
CA VAL A 134 9.44 -6.09 14.35
C VAL A 134 10.50 -7.17 14.11
N PRO A 135 11.02 -7.82 15.17
CA PRO A 135 12.23 -8.65 15.12
C PRO A 135 12.12 -9.91 14.27
N THR A 136 10.92 -10.24 13.78
CA THR A 136 10.66 -11.49 13.06
C THR A 136 9.95 -11.28 11.72
N ILE A 137 9.88 -10.03 11.23
CA ILE A 137 9.25 -9.75 9.94
C ILE A 137 9.97 -10.48 8.81
N GLU A 138 9.19 -11.25 8.05
CA GLU A 138 9.65 -12.05 6.94
C GLU A 138 8.88 -11.62 5.69
N GLN A 139 9.60 -11.41 4.59
CA GLN A 139 9.02 -10.92 3.34
C GLN A 139 9.63 -11.67 2.16
N GLY A 140 8.83 -12.01 1.16
CA GLY A 140 9.33 -12.74 0.00
C GLY A 140 8.41 -12.73 -1.19
N GLN A 141 8.66 -13.66 -2.11
CA GLN A 141 7.75 -13.90 -3.21
C GLN A 141 7.68 -15.34 -3.71
N ILE A 142 6.64 -15.63 -4.47
CA ILE A 142 6.43 -16.92 -5.14
C ILE A 142 7.14 -16.93 -6.50
N PHE A 143 7.77 -18.07 -6.83
CA PHE A 143 8.35 -18.36 -8.13
C PHE A 143 7.71 -19.61 -8.71
N ASN A 144 7.24 -19.51 -9.96
CA ASN A 144 6.86 -20.67 -10.76
C ASN A 144 8.14 -21.34 -11.28
N ILE A 145 8.32 -22.63 -11.01
CA ILE A 145 9.51 -23.39 -11.38
C ILE A 145 9.17 -24.57 -12.30
N TYR A 146 10.19 -25.23 -12.83
CA TYR A 146 10.00 -26.45 -13.60
C TYR A 146 9.95 -27.65 -12.66
N LYS A 147 9.21 -28.70 -13.05
CA LYS A 147 9.08 -29.95 -12.28
C LYS A 147 10.41 -30.50 -11.74
N TRP A 148 11.46 -30.43 -12.54
CA TRP A 148 12.82 -30.66 -12.06
C TRP A 148 13.57 -29.34 -12.10
N THR A 149 13.90 -28.82 -10.92
CA THR A 149 14.63 -27.56 -10.77
C THR A 149 15.70 -27.69 -9.69
N LYS A 150 16.95 -27.38 -10.06
CA LYS A 150 18.04 -27.12 -9.13
C LYS A 150 18.22 -25.60 -9.00
N LEU A 151 18.22 -25.10 -7.77
CA LEU A 151 18.54 -23.69 -7.48
C LEU A 151 20.06 -23.50 -7.39
N ASN A 152 20.57 -22.47 -8.07
CA ASN A 152 21.99 -22.11 -8.04
C ASN A 152 22.21 -20.83 -7.23
N SER A 153 21.35 -19.83 -7.38
CA SER A 153 21.46 -18.58 -6.63
C SER A 153 20.09 -17.92 -6.41
N TYR A 154 20.03 -17.03 -5.42
CA TYR A 154 18.95 -16.08 -5.24
C TYR A 154 19.50 -14.65 -5.25
N ASN A 155 19.00 -13.84 -6.18
CA ASN A 155 19.44 -12.47 -6.38
C ASN A 155 18.34 -11.50 -5.98
N PHE A 156 18.65 -10.42 -5.27
CA PHE A 156 17.68 -9.41 -4.85
C PHE A 156 18.29 -8.01 -4.81
N PHE A 157 17.45 -6.97 -4.92
CA PHE A 157 17.92 -5.58 -4.98
C PHE A 157 17.61 -4.81 -3.68
N ILE A 158 18.64 -4.51 -2.90
CA ILE A 158 18.55 -3.61 -1.75
C ILE A 158 18.46 -2.16 -2.23
N ILE A 159 17.52 -1.39 -1.68
CA ILE A 159 17.29 -0.02 -2.13
C ILE A 159 18.51 0.88 -1.84
N PRO A 160 18.88 1.83 -2.73
CA PRO A 160 20.08 2.66 -2.51
C PRO A 160 19.95 3.62 -1.32
N SER A 161 18.71 3.92 -0.91
CA SER A 161 18.42 4.77 0.24
C SER A 161 18.54 4.06 1.58
N SER A 162 18.81 2.75 1.61
CA SER A 162 19.05 2.04 2.87
C SER A 162 20.27 2.59 3.63
N LYS A 163 20.15 2.63 4.96
CA LYS A 163 21.12 3.18 5.90
C LYS A 163 21.39 2.12 6.99
N PHE A 164 22.50 1.41 6.84
CA PHE A 164 22.97 0.42 7.81
C PHE A 164 24.49 0.27 7.65
N LYS A 165 25.17 -0.12 8.73
CA LYS A 165 26.59 -0.49 8.68
C LYS A 165 26.71 -1.92 8.19
N GLU A 166 25.84 -2.79 8.67
CA GLU A 166 25.79 -4.19 8.30
C GLU A 166 24.40 -4.76 8.60
N ILE A 167 23.93 -5.71 7.79
CA ILE A 167 22.73 -6.50 8.06
C ILE A 167 23.02 -7.98 7.86
N THR A 168 22.30 -8.81 8.62
CA THR A 168 22.25 -10.25 8.44
C THR A 168 20.81 -10.64 8.08
N LEU A 169 20.66 -11.36 6.96
CA LEU A 169 19.39 -11.88 6.47
C LEU A 169 19.40 -13.40 6.53
N LYS A 170 18.27 -13.97 6.94
CA LYS A 170 17.98 -15.41 6.80
C LYS A 170 17.09 -15.60 5.57
N LEU A 171 17.52 -16.45 4.64
CA LEU A 171 16.72 -16.87 3.49
C LEU A 171 15.92 -18.13 3.86
N ASN A 172 14.62 -18.12 3.59
CA ASN A 172 13.77 -19.29 3.73
C ASN A 172 13.16 -19.68 2.38
N ILE A 173 12.89 -20.98 2.22
CA ILE A 173 12.26 -21.54 1.03
C ILE A 173 11.14 -22.46 1.48
N TYR A 174 9.94 -22.27 0.92
CA TYR A 174 8.76 -23.04 1.28
C TYR A 174 8.10 -23.67 0.06
N SER A 175 7.39 -24.77 0.28
CA SER A 175 6.36 -25.23 -0.63
C SER A 175 5.20 -24.21 -0.66
N VAL A 176 4.42 -24.24 -1.74
CA VAL A 176 3.28 -23.33 -1.91
C VAL A 176 1.98 -24.12 -1.93
N LYS A 177 1.02 -23.69 -1.11
CA LYS A 177 -0.33 -24.24 -1.04
C LYS A 177 -1.32 -23.10 -0.97
N ASN A 178 -2.35 -23.13 -1.83
CA ASN A 178 -3.34 -22.05 -1.93
C ASN A 178 -2.71 -20.66 -2.14
N ASN A 179 -1.63 -20.58 -2.94
CA ASN A 179 -0.86 -19.36 -3.19
C ASN A 179 -0.22 -18.72 -1.94
N LEU A 180 0.04 -19.50 -0.89
CA LEU A 180 0.76 -19.06 0.30
C LEU A 180 1.86 -20.07 0.65
N PRO A 181 2.93 -19.65 1.36
CA PRO A 181 3.92 -20.58 1.90
C PRO A 181 3.28 -21.57 2.88
N ASP A 182 3.69 -22.84 2.78
CA ASP A 182 3.17 -23.94 3.59
C ASP A 182 4.26 -24.57 4.46
N GLU A 183 5.10 -25.45 3.88
CA GLU A 183 6.14 -26.18 4.62
C GLU A 183 7.55 -25.72 4.23
N SER A 184 8.47 -25.60 5.20
CA SER A 184 9.88 -25.29 4.91
C SER A 184 10.53 -26.44 4.14
N LEU A 185 11.24 -26.08 3.07
CA LEU A 185 11.97 -26.99 2.20
C LEU A 185 13.48 -27.04 2.53
N LEU A 186 13.92 -26.34 3.58
CA LEU A 186 15.32 -26.22 3.96
C LEU A 186 15.71 -27.21 5.07
N GLN A 187 16.90 -27.79 4.93
CA GLN A 187 17.49 -28.71 5.90
C GLN A 187 18.52 -28.04 6.81
N GLU A 188 18.84 -26.77 6.56
CA GLU A 188 19.74 -25.96 7.37
C GLU A 188 19.43 -24.46 7.13
N ASN A 189 19.89 -23.59 8.02
CA ASN A 189 19.70 -22.15 7.87
C ASN A 189 20.62 -21.59 6.77
N ILE A 190 20.05 -20.78 5.87
CA ILE A 190 20.80 -20.04 4.85
C ILE A 190 20.92 -18.59 5.30
N ILE A 191 22.14 -18.19 5.67
CA ILE A 191 22.43 -16.86 6.23
C ILE A 191 23.26 -16.05 5.24
N PHE A 192 22.84 -14.81 5.00
CA PHE A 192 23.50 -13.86 4.12
C PHE A 192 23.80 -12.56 4.86
N LYS A 193 25.04 -12.08 4.77
CA LYS A 193 25.49 -10.85 5.44
C LYS A 193 25.99 -9.85 4.41
N THR A 194 25.61 -8.59 4.55
CA THR A 194 26.07 -7.53 3.65
C THR A 194 26.17 -6.18 4.34
N ASN A 195 27.05 -5.34 3.80
CA ASN A 195 27.23 -3.94 4.16
C ASN A 195 27.00 -3.01 2.95
N THR A 196 26.45 -3.54 1.85
CA THR A 196 26.23 -2.80 0.60
C THR A 196 24.76 -2.77 0.19
N THR A 197 24.41 -1.83 -0.68
CA THR A 197 23.11 -1.73 -1.33
C THR A 197 23.20 -2.10 -2.82
N GLY A 198 22.07 -2.17 -3.52
CA GLY A 198 22.01 -2.62 -4.91
C GLY A 198 21.78 -4.12 -5.05
N TRP A 199 22.19 -4.70 -6.17
CA TRP A 199 22.07 -6.14 -6.41
C TRP A 199 22.94 -6.93 -5.44
N GLN A 200 22.33 -7.91 -4.80
CA GLN A 200 22.95 -8.87 -3.89
C GLN A 200 22.67 -10.29 -4.41
N THR A 201 23.59 -11.20 -4.16
CA THR A 201 23.50 -12.61 -4.59
C THR A 201 23.78 -13.53 -3.41
N ILE A 202 22.86 -14.45 -3.16
CA ILE A 202 23.03 -15.58 -2.25
C ILE A 202 23.37 -16.80 -3.09
N ASP A 203 24.57 -17.35 -2.92
CA ASP A 203 24.98 -18.61 -3.54
C ASP A 203 24.27 -19.79 -2.86
N LEU A 204 23.50 -20.52 -3.65
CA LEU A 204 22.71 -21.66 -3.21
C LEU A 204 23.31 -23.02 -3.63
N GLU A 205 24.39 -23.05 -4.42
CA GLU A 205 24.90 -24.30 -5.00
C GLU A 205 25.35 -25.30 -3.92
N LYS A 206 25.97 -24.79 -2.84
CA LYS A 206 26.47 -25.61 -1.73
C LYS A 206 25.37 -26.35 -0.96
N TYR A 207 24.13 -25.83 -0.99
CA TYR A 207 22.99 -26.42 -0.29
C TYR A 207 22.30 -27.53 -1.10
N LYS A 208 22.72 -27.76 -2.35
CA LYS A 208 22.22 -28.83 -3.23
C LYS A 208 20.69 -28.89 -3.30
N LEU A 209 20.05 -27.72 -3.39
CA LEU A 209 18.59 -27.57 -3.44
C LEU A 209 18.06 -28.03 -4.81
N ILE A 210 17.57 -29.28 -4.85
CA ILE A 210 17.00 -29.91 -6.03
C ILE A 210 15.57 -30.33 -5.69
N TYR A 211 14.63 -29.80 -6.46
CA TYR A 211 13.21 -30.06 -6.29
C TYR A 211 12.67 -30.87 -7.47
N ASN A 212 11.98 -31.95 -7.14
CA ASN A 212 11.23 -32.80 -8.07
C ASN A 212 9.74 -32.62 -7.80
N ASP A 213 8.94 -32.53 -8.86
CA ASP A 213 7.48 -32.48 -8.81
C ASP A 213 6.89 -31.31 -7.99
N LEU A 214 7.62 -30.18 -7.94
CA LEU A 214 7.11 -28.90 -7.46
C LEU A 214 6.91 -27.95 -8.65
N ASP A 215 5.74 -27.32 -8.71
CA ASP A 215 5.40 -26.31 -9.73
C ASP A 215 5.73 -24.88 -9.26
N GLN A 216 5.76 -24.68 -7.94
CA GLN A 216 5.99 -23.39 -7.30
C GLN A 216 6.82 -23.55 -6.03
N LEU A 217 7.57 -22.50 -5.69
CA LEU A 217 8.18 -22.32 -4.39
C LEU A 217 8.03 -20.87 -3.95
N ALA A 218 8.02 -20.62 -2.64
CA ALA A 218 8.13 -19.28 -2.07
C ALA A 218 9.53 -19.08 -1.52
N ILE A 219 10.19 -17.96 -1.86
CA ILE A 219 11.48 -17.55 -1.28
C ILE A 219 11.30 -16.24 -0.55
N THR A 220 11.71 -16.21 0.70
CA THR A 220 11.58 -15.06 1.60
C THR A 220 12.91 -14.73 2.24
N LEU A 221 13.02 -13.49 2.69
CA LEU A 221 14.10 -12.96 3.49
C LEU A 221 13.54 -12.47 4.82
N GLN A 222 14.27 -12.73 5.89
CA GLN A 222 14.00 -12.24 7.24
C GLN A 222 15.21 -11.46 7.72
N LEU A 223 15.01 -10.25 8.24
CA LEU A 223 16.08 -9.48 8.90
C LEU A 223 16.29 -10.07 10.29
N VAL A 224 17.47 -10.64 10.55
CA VAL A 224 17.75 -11.37 11.80
C VAL A 224 18.74 -10.64 12.71
N GLU A 225 19.66 -9.87 12.14
CA GLU A 225 20.54 -8.95 12.88
C GLU A 225 20.78 -7.70 12.05
N ASN A 226 21.01 -6.57 12.73
CA ASN A 226 21.41 -5.33 12.10
C ASN A 226 22.40 -4.57 12.97
N VAL A 227 23.31 -3.86 12.31
CA VAL A 227 24.20 -2.89 12.93
C VAL A 227 23.89 -1.53 12.29
N PRO A 228 23.28 -0.59 13.03
CA PRO A 228 22.99 0.74 12.49
C PRO A 228 24.28 1.53 12.21
N GLN A 229 24.17 2.59 11.40
CA GLN A 229 25.27 3.54 11.23
C GLN A 229 25.30 4.51 12.41
N ASP A 230 26.48 5.04 12.73
CA ASP A 230 26.63 5.97 13.85
C ASP A 230 25.77 7.23 13.62
N ASN A 231 24.90 7.55 14.59
CA ASN A 231 24.01 8.72 14.58
C ASN A 231 23.04 8.81 13.37
N ILE A 232 22.71 7.69 12.72
CA ILE A 232 21.72 7.65 11.63
C ILE A 232 20.70 6.55 11.93
N ASP A 233 19.42 6.86 11.73
CA ASP A 233 18.34 5.89 11.87
C ASP A 233 18.53 4.72 10.90
N PHE A 234 18.33 3.50 11.40
CA PHE A 234 18.39 2.29 10.59
C PHE A 234 17.27 2.29 9.53
N VAL A 235 17.66 2.10 8.28
CA VAL A 235 16.71 1.96 7.16
C VAL A 235 17.13 0.79 6.29
N PHE A 236 16.31 -0.25 6.22
CA PHE A 236 16.52 -1.37 5.32
C PHE A 236 15.25 -1.70 4.52
N GLY A 237 15.40 -1.88 3.22
CA GLY A 237 14.31 -2.30 2.36
C GLY A 237 14.78 -2.94 1.06
N ILE A 238 13.90 -3.75 0.49
CA ILE A 238 14.12 -4.42 -0.79
C ILE A 238 13.21 -3.78 -1.83
N SER A 239 13.76 -3.54 -3.02
CA SER A 239 12.99 -2.97 -4.14
C SER A 239 11.92 -3.94 -4.58
N ALA A 240 10.73 -3.44 -4.87
CA ALA A 240 9.58 -4.18 -5.38
C ALA A 240 8.87 -3.39 -6.48
N LYS A 241 8.05 -4.09 -7.27
CA LYS A 241 7.18 -3.52 -8.31
C LYS A 241 5.77 -4.05 -8.14
N LYS A 242 4.76 -3.27 -8.54
CA LYS A 242 3.35 -3.71 -8.44
C LYS A 242 3.06 -4.61 -9.64
N THR A 243 2.34 -5.69 -9.40
CA THR A 243 1.88 -6.67 -10.38
C THR A 243 0.51 -7.15 -9.94
N LEU A 244 -0.27 -7.71 -10.89
CA LEU A 244 -1.57 -8.32 -10.60
C LEU A 244 -1.46 -9.62 -9.79
N SER A 245 -0.30 -10.25 -9.83
CA SER A 245 -0.04 -11.44 -9.02
C SER A 245 0.12 -11.05 -7.55
N ASN A 246 -0.51 -11.82 -6.67
CA ASN A 246 -0.37 -11.70 -5.22
C ASN A 246 0.93 -12.39 -4.75
N ASP A 247 2.03 -12.14 -5.46
CA ASP A 247 3.29 -12.83 -5.21
C ASP A 247 4.07 -12.17 -4.08
N LEU A 248 3.77 -10.95 -3.64
CA LEU A 248 4.43 -10.38 -2.46
C LEU A 248 3.88 -11.01 -1.20
N LEU A 249 4.75 -11.74 -0.51
CA LEU A 249 4.44 -12.45 0.73
C LEU A 249 5.02 -11.69 1.91
N PHE A 250 4.28 -11.62 3.01
CA PHE A 250 4.84 -11.19 4.29
C PHE A 250 4.14 -11.84 5.48
N ARG A 251 4.87 -11.97 6.58
CA ARG A 251 4.33 -12.26 7.90
C ARG A 251 5.15 -11.49 8.93
N TYR A 252 4.49 -10.97 9.95
CA TYR A 252 5.17 -10.21 11.00
C TYR A 252 5.90 -11.10 12.01
N GLN A 253 5.52 -12.38 12.07
CA GLN A 253 5.98 -13.34 13.09
C GLN A 253 6.06 -14.75 12.50
N SER A 254 6.97 -15.57 13.03
CA SER A 254 7.22 -16.92 12.52
C SER A 254 5.98 -17.82 12.57
N GLN A 255 5.15 -17.70 13.61
CA GLN A 255 3.85 -18.38 13.74
C GLN A 255 2.66 -17.53 13.26
N GLY A 256 2.94 -16.36 12.68
CA GLY A 256 1.93 -15.45 12.16
C GLY A 256 1.30 -15.95 10.86
N LYS A 257 0.13 -15.40 10.52
CA LYS A 257 -0.51 -15.66 9.23
C LYS A 257 0.30 -15.03 8.10
N TRP A 258 0.39 -15.74 6.98
CA TRP A 258 0.88 -15.16 5.74
C TRP A 258 -0.15 -14.21 5.16
N GLU A 259 0.34 -13.06 4.74
CA GLU A 259 -0.39 -12.08 3.95
C GLU A 259 0.24 -12.01 2.56
N ALA A 260 -0.61 -11.99 1.55
CA ALA A 260 -0.22 -11.86 0.16
C ALA A 260 -0.73 -10.52 -0.39
N GLY A 261 0.08 -9.84 -1.18
CA GLY A 261 -0.26 -8.55 -1.76
C GLY A 261 0.17 -8.45 -3.22
N GLY A 262 -0.50 -7.55 -3.95
CA GLY A 262 -0.18 -7.29 -5.35
C GLY A 262 1.24 -6.74 -5.52
N GLY A 263 2.07 -7.48 -6.25
CA GLY A 263 3.45 -7.10 -6.52
C GLY A 263 4.41 -8.27 -6.61
N SER A 264 5.65 -7.93 -6.94
CA SER A 264 6.81 -8.82 -6.87
C SER A 264 8.02 -8.03 -6.38
N PHE A 265 8.91 -8.69 -5.65
CA PHE A 265 10.23 -8.15 -5.37
C PHE A 265 11.04 -8.04 -6.66
N ILE A 266 11.95 -7.07 -6.69
CA ILE A 266 13.04 -7.05 -7.65
C ILE A 266 14.07 -8.09 -7.18
N SER A 267 13.71 -9.35 -7.41
CA SER A 267 14.54 -10.52 -7.16
C SER A 267 14.33 -11.57 -8.25
N ASN A 268 15.32 -12.43 -8.42
CA ASN A 268 15.31 -13.55 -9.35
C ASN A 268 16.08 -14.75 -8.78
N ILE A 269 15.86 -15.92 -9.38
CA ILE A 269 16.62 -17.14 -9.11
C ILE A 269 17.34 -17.60 -10.38
N ASP A 270 18.61 -17.95 -10.23
CA ASP A 270 19.35 -18.66 -11.27
C ASP A 270 19.16 -20.17 -11.05
N ILE A 271 18.74 -20.88 -12.10
CA ILE A 271 18.37 -22.29 -11.98
C ILE A 271 18.98 -23.18 -13.07
N ASN A 272 19.07 -24.46 -12.76
CA ASN A 272 19.17 -25.53 -13.73
C ASN A 272 17.87 -26.32 -13.78
N TYR A 273 17.36 -26.64 -14.98
CA TYR A 273 16.10 -27.38 -15.14
C TYR A 273 16.14 -28.45 -16.24
N MET A 274 15.17 -29.36 -16.23
CA MET A 274 14.95 -30.37 -17.28
C MET A 274 13.61 -30.13 -17.97
N LYS A 275 13.59 -30.19 -19.31
CA LYS A 275 12.38 -29.92 -20.10
C LYS A 275 11.59 -31.20 -20.36
N ASP A 276 10.59 -31.50 -19.53
CA ASP A 276 9.56 -32.50 -19.85
C ASP A 276 8.25 -31.80 -20.30
N LYS A 277 7.53 -32.40 -21.27
CA LYS A 277 6.37 -31.81 -21.96
C LYS A 277 5.22 -31.44 -21.00
N LYS A 278 5.19 -30.17 -20.60
CA LYS A 278 3.99 -29.33 -20.65
C LYS A 278 4.44 -27.95 -21.12
N GLU A 279 3.61 -27.32 -21.94
CA GLU A 279 3.78 -25.90 -22.25
C GLU A 279 3.96 -25.18 -20.92
N SER A 280 5.15 -24.62 -20.72
CA SER A 280 5.29 -23.52 -19.80
C SER A 280 4.19 -22.55 -20.19
N VAL A 281 3.27 -22.28 -19.26
CA VAL A 281 2.64 -20.96 -19.26
C VAL A 281 3.81 -20.03 -19.03
N SER A 282 4.45 -19.64 -20.13
CA SER A 282 5.39 -18.57 -20.13
C SER A 282 4.54 -17.38 -19.70
N ASN A 283 4.66 -17.01 -18.43
CA ASN A 283 4.70 -15.59 -18.12
C ASN A 283 6.01 -15.08 -18.73
N ASN A 284 6.03 -15.04 -20.07
CA ASN A 284 6.78 -14.04 -20.81
C ASN A 284 6.26 -12.71 -20.26
N VAL A 285 6.84 -12.25 -19.16
CA VAL A 285 6.92 -10.82 -18.89
C VAL A 285 8.24 -10.35 -19.55
N GLY A 286 8.39 -10.69 -20.84
CA GLY A 286 8.82 -9.69 -21.80
C GLY A 286 7.70 -8.66 -21.93
N PRO A 287 7.96 -7.46 -22.45
CA PRO A 287 7.01 -6.36 -22.37
C PRO A 287 5.75 -6.70 -23.18
N THR A 288 4.69 -7.16 -22.54
CA THR A 288 3.40 -7.40 -23.20
C THR A 288 2.27 -6.87 -22.34
N ASP A 289 1.67 -5.80 -22.87
CA ASP A 289 0.33 -5.27 -22.65
C ASP A 289 -0.25 -5.41 -21.24
N ASN A 290 -0.04 -4.34 -20.47
CA ASN A 290 -0.95 -3.97 -19.39
C ASN A 290 -2.39 -4.04 -19.92
N SER A 291 -3.31 -4.67 -19.19
CA SER A 291 -4.72 -4.45 -19.47
C SER A 291 -5.02 -2.94 -19.40
N PRO A 292 -6.01 -2.40 -20.14
CA PRO A 292 -6.36 -0.99 -20.04
C PRO A 292 -6.56 -0.53 -18.59
N GLU A 293 -7.14 -1.39 -17.75
CA GLU A 293 -7.35 -1.16 -16.30
C GLU A 293 -6.01 -1.07 -15.52
N ASP A 294 -5.03 -1.94 -15.84
CA ASP A 294 -3.70 -1.94 -15.20
C ASP A 294 -2.86 -0.73 -15.58
N LYS A 295 -2.90 -0.35 -16.86
CA LYS A 295 -2.22 0.84 -17.36
C LYS A 295 -2.76 2.10 -16.68
N MET A 296 -4.09 2.19 -16.56
CA MET A 296 -4.80 3.28 -15.92
C MET A 296 -4.41 3.44 -14.44
N LEU A 297 -4.38 2.34 -13.67
CA LEU A 297 -3.98 2.38 -12.26
C LEU A 297 -2.50 2.72 -12.07
N MET A 298 -1.63 2.22 -12.95
CA MET A 298 -0.20 2.54 -12.93
C MET A 298 0.06 4.00 -13.28
N ASP A 299 -0.60 4.51 -14.32
CA ASP A 299 -0.51 5.90 -14.73
C ASP A 299 -1.04 6.83 -13.61
N TYR A 300 -2.14 6.46 -12.94
CA TYR A 300 -2.65 7.19 -11.77
C TYR A 300 -1.59 7.35 -10.66
N TYR A 301 -0.99 6.24 -10.18
CA TYR A 301 0.00 6.32 -9.11
C TYR A 301 1.28 7.04 -9.53
N GLN A 302 1.72 6.87 -10.79
CA GLN A 302 2.86 7.63 -11.33
C GLN A 302 2.58 9.12 -11.32
N ASN A 303 1.38 9.53 -11.74
CA ASN A 303 1.00 10.93 -11.78
C ASN A 303 0.80 11.51 -10.37
N LYS A 304 0.31 10.73 -9.41
CA LYS A 304 0.29 11.12 -7.98
C LYS A 304 1.69 11.30 -7.38
N GLU A 305 2.66 10.47 -7.74
CA GLU A 305 4.04 10.66 -7.30
C GLU A 305 4.71 11.88 -7.95
N LYS A 306 4.37 12.18 -9.21
CA LYS A 306 4.77 13.46 -9.85
C LYS A 306 4.14 14.65 -9.14
N ALA A 307 2.82 14.60 -8.87
CA ALA A 307 2.09 15.61 -8.13
C ALA A 307 2.78 15.93 -6.79
N LYS A 308 3.11 14.91 -5.99
CA LYS A 308 3.82 15.06 -4.70
C LYS A 308 5.20 15.72 -4.81
N LYS A 309 5.88 15.62 -5.96
CA LYS A 309 7.20 16.26 -6.18
C LYS A 309 7.08 17.72 -6.61
N THR A 310 5.88 18.18 -6.96
CA THR A 310 5.67 19.55 -7.40
C THR A 310 5.62 20.53 -6.22
N VAL A 311 5.69 21.82 -6.56
CA VAL A 311 5.56 22.92 -5.60
C VAL A 311 4.11 23.18 -5.18
N TYR A 312 3.15 22.66 -5.94
CA TYR A 312 1.72 22.86 -5.72
C TYR A 312 1.26 22.06 -4.49
N GLY A 313 0.49 22.70 -3.61
CA GLY A 313 0.18 22.17 -2.27
C GLY A 313 1.33 22.32 -1.26
N LYS A 314 2.44 22.94 -1.65
CA LYS A 314 3.62 23.18 -0.80
C LYS A 314 4.15 24.61 -0.96
N ASN A 315 3.34 25.51 -1.52
CA ASN A 315 3.75 26.86 -1.76
C ASN A 315 3.93 27.58 -0.42
N LYS A 316 5.09 28.25 -0.27
CA LYS A 316 5.39 29.05 0.93
C LYS A 316 4.39 30.20 1.12
N SER A 317 3.74 30.65 0.05
CA SER A 317 2.70 31.68 0.07
C SER A 317 1.29 31.11 0.17
N GLY A 318 1.12 29.79 0.28
CA GLY A 318 -0.19 29.19 0.55
C GLY A 318 -0.72 29.60 1.92
N LYS A 319 -2.04 29.73 2.02
CA LYS A 319 -2.72 30.32 3.17
C LYS A 319 -3.80 29.38 3.68
N TYR A 320 -4.22 29.60 4.92
CA TYR A 320 -5.33 28.90 5.53
C TYR A 320 -6.49 29.87 5.76
N ILE A 321 -7.71 29.37 5.62
CA ILE A 321 -8.93 30.04 6.08
C ILE A 321 -9.46 29.21 7.24
N ASP A 322 -9.58 29.86 8.39
CA ASP A 322 -10.15 29.25 9.59
C ASP A 322 -11.68 29.26 9.48
N LEU A 323 -12.28 28.07 9.41
CA LEU A 323 -13.71 27.85 9.51
C LEU A 323 -14.04 27.32 10.92
N LYS A 324 -15.33 27.28 11.27
CA LYS A 324 -15.76 26.90 12.63
C LYS A 324 -15.21 25.54 13.08
N ASN A 325 -15.22 24.54 12.20
CA ASN A 325 -14.82 23.16 12.47
C ASN A 325 -13.80 22.61 11.47
N ALA A 326 -13.16 23.47 10.69
CA ALA A 326 -12.16 23.08 9.70
C ALA A 326 -11.15 24.21 9.45
N LYS A 327 -9.99 23.88 8.89
CA LYS A 327 -9.06 24.86 8.33
C LYS A 327 -8.82 24.50 6.88
N ILE A 328 -9.17 25.41 5.98
CA ILE A 328 -9.08 25.17 4.54
C ILE A 328 -7.79 25.79 4.01
N TYR A 329 -6.89 24.95 3.52
CA TYR A 329 -5.69 25.38 2.83
C TYR A 329 -5.99 25.73 1.38
N TYR A 330 -5.46 26.85 0.90
CA TYR A 330 -5.55 27.25 -0.50
C TYR A 330 -4.27 27.92 -0.96
N GLU A 331 -4.09 27.93 -2.28
CA GLU A 331 -3.01 28.62 -2.98
C GLU A 331 -3.59 29.48 -4.11
N GLU A 332 -2.91 30.59 -4.41
CA GLU A 332 -3.26 31.50 -5.51
C GLU A 332 -2.12 31.53 -6.54
N TYR A 333 -2.47 31.47 -7.82
CA TYR A 333 -1.54 31.52 -8.94
C TYR A 333 -2.05 32.42 -10.06
N GLY A 334 -1.14 33.16 -10.69
CA GLY A 334 -1.49 34.01 -11.83
C GLY A 334 -2.29 35.26 -11.43
N SER A 335 -2.94 35.84 -12.43
CA SER A 335 -3.76 37.04 -12.32
C SER A 335 -4.86 37.04 -13.39
N GLY A 336 -5.87 37.89 -13.23
CA GLY A 336 -7.00 37.99 -14.15
C GLY A 336 -8.32 37.54 -13.52
N GLU A 337 -9.22 37.01 -14.34
CA GLU A 337 -10.54 36.55 -13.88
C GLU A 337 -10.39 35.38 -12.89
N PRO A 338 -11.12 35.38 -11.76
CA PRO A 338 -11.03 34.31 -10.77
C PRO A 338 -11.48 32.95 -11.32
N LEU A 339 -10.65 31.92 -11.11
CA LEU A 339 -10.91 30.53 -11.48
C LEU A 339 -10.60 29.62 -10.30
N VAL A 340 -11.63 29.00 -9.74
CA VAL A 340 -11.51 28.04 -8.64
C VAL A 340 -11.30 26.63 -9.17
N LEU A 341 -10.31 25.91 -8.63
CA LEU A 341 -10.06 24.50 -8.93
C LEU A 341 -10.37 23.61 -7.71
N LEU A 342 -11.16 22.54 -7.92
CA LEU A 342 -11.58 21.59 -6.89
C LEU A 342 -11.14 20.17 -7.26
N HIS A 343 -10.32 19.54 -6.42
CA HIS A 343 -9.75 18.21 -6.69
C HIS A 343 -10.73 17.07 -6.40
N GLY A 344 -10.37 15.85 -6.81
CA GLY A 344 -11.16 14.64 -6.57
C GLY A 344 -10.97 14.04 -5.17
N ASN A 345 -11.71 12.96 -4.87
CA ASN A 345 -11.66 12.27 -3.57
C ASN A 345 -10.23 11.81 -3.24
N ASN A 346 -9.84 11.93 -1.97
CA ASN A 346 -8.51 11.59 -1.47
C ASN A 346 -7.38 12.27 -2.27
N GLY A 347 -7.67 13.49 -2.73
CA GLY A 347 -6.80 14.33 -3.56
C GLY A 347 -6.17 15.49 -2.78
N SER A 348 -5.51 16.37 -3.54
CA SER A 348 -5.03 17.67 -3.04
C SER A 348 -4.79 18.65 -4.19
N ILE A 349 -4.46 19.90 -3.86
CA ILE A 349 -3.99 20.94 -4.80
C ILE A 349 -2.93 20.40 -5.78
N SER A 350 -2.04 19.52 -5.30
CA SER A 350 -0.95 18.97 -6.10
C SER A 350 -1.42 18.17 -7.32
N ASP A 351 -2.66 17.68 -7.31
CA ASP A 351 -3.23 16.95 -8.44
C ASP A 351 -3.41 17.81 -9.69
N PHE A 352 -3.52 19.13 -9.53
CA PHE A 352 -3.62 20.06 -10.65
C PHE A 352 -2.25 20.49 -11.19
N TYR A 353 -1.17 19.75 -10.92
CA TYR A 353 0.18 20.13 -11.34
C TYR A 353 0.35 20.31 -12.85
N ASN A 354 -0.47 19.66 -13.67
CA ASN A 354 -0.50 19.86 -15.13
C ASN A 354 -1.42 21.01 -15.56
N GLN A 355 -2.41 21.38 -14.74
CA GLN A 355 -3.41 22.41 -15.07
C GLN A 355 -2.96 23.80 -14.62
N ILE A 356 -2.46 23.93 -13.39
CA ILE A 356 -2.08 25.21 -12.78
C ILE A 356 -1.11 26.02 -13.68
N PRO A 357 -0.01 25.44 -14.23
CA PRO A 357 0.94 26.22 -15.03
C PRO A 357 0.31 26.91 -16.25
N ASP A 358 -0.67 26.28 -16.90
CA ASP A 358 -1.29 26.83 -18.10
C ASP A 358 -2.46 27.75 -17.78
N LEU A 359 -3.28 27.38 -16.79
CA LEU A 359 -4.42 28.19 -16.38
C LEU A 359 -3.97 29.50 -15.71
N ALA A 360 -2.91 29.48 -14.91
CA ALA A 360 -2.36 30.67 -14.24
C ALA A 360 -1.77 31.72 -15.20
N LYS A 361 -1.52 31.35 -16.47
CA LYS A 361 -1.13 32.32 -17.52
C LYS A 361 -2.30 33.19 -17.98
N GLN A 362 -3.53 32.80 -17.69
CA GLN A 362 -4.76 33.39 -18.23
C GLN A 362 -5.73 33.86 -17.15
N PHE A 363 -5.68 33.24 -15.97
CA PHE A 363 -6.65 33.41 -14.89
C PHE A 363 -5.96 33.61 -13.55
N LYS A 364 -6.68 34.24 -12.61
CA LYS A 364 -6.33 34.18 -11.19
C LYS A 364 -6.83 32.83 -10.65
N VAL A 365 -5.95 31.83 -10.67
CA VAL A 365 -6.25 30.47 -10.22
C VAL A 365 -6.22 30.42 -8.71
N ILE A 366 -7.33 29.99 -8.11
CA ILE A 366 -7.48 29.73 -6.68
C ILE A 366 -7.76 28.25 -6.53
N VAL A 367 -6.86 27.53 -5.87
CA VAL A 367 -6.94 26.08 -5.74
C VAL A 367 -6.91 25.73 -4.27
N LEU A 368 -7.86 24.90 -3.84
CA LEU A 368 -8.06 24.57 -2.44
C LEU A 368 -7.95 23.07 -2.20
N ASP A 369 -7.40 22.72 -1.05
CA ASP A 369 -7.55 21.39 -0.48
C ASP A 369 -8.92 21.31 0.17
N THR A 370 -9.78 20.39 -0.27
CA THR A 370 -11.09 20.20 0.34
C THR A 370 -10.94 19.70 1.78
N ARG A 371 -11.94 19.97 2.64
CA ARG A 371 -11.95 19.58 4.05
C ARG A 371 -11.46 18.14 4.27
N GLY A 372 -10.56 17.98 5.26
CA GLY A 372 -9.99 16.69 5.65
C GLY A 372 -9.02 16.08 4.64
N GLN A 373 -8.70 16.78 3.55
CA GLN A 373 -7.84 16.29 2.47
C GLN A 373 -6.65 17.24 2.26
N GLY A 374 -5.60 16.74 1.60
CA GLY A 374 -4.36 17.50 1.41
C GLY A 374 -3.81 18.06 2.72
N ARG A 375 -3.76 19.40 2.82
CA ARG A 375 -3.32 20.15 4.00
C ARG A 375 -4.47 20.75 4.80
N SER A 376 -5.70 20.63 4.32
CA SER A 376 -6.88 21.09 5.03
C SER A 376 -7.19 20.14 6.18
N THR A 377 -7.58 20.71 7.32
CA THR A 377 -7.95 19.94 8.50
C THR A 377 -9.45 19.90 8.65
N ASP A 378 -9.95 18.81 9.22
CA ASP A 378 -11.30 18.70 9.72
C ASP A 378 -11.22 18.38 11.21
N LEU A 379 -11.96 19.16 12.01
CA LEU A 379 -11.99 19.04 13.46
C LEU A 379 -13.28 18.34 13.93
N SER A 380 -14.15 17.94 12.99
CA SER A 380 -15.37 17.19 13.27
C SER A 380 -15.14 15.67 13.22
N THR A 381 -16.08 14.93 13.80
CA THR A 381 -16.16 13.47 13.74
C THR A 381 -17.30 12.96 12.85
N GLU A 382 -18.13 13.87 12.32
CA GLU A 382 -19.33 13.55 11.53
C GLU A 382 -18.97 13.03 10.14
N ASP A 383 -19.85 12.33 9.45
CA ASP A 383 -19.55 11.95 8.06
C ASP A 383 -19.49 13.17 7.14
N TYR A 384 -18.66 13.10 6.09
CA TYR A 384 -18.59 14.16 5.08
C TYR A 384 -19.84 14.18 4.21
N THR A 385 -20.21 15.37 3.74
CA THR A 385 -21.19 15.56 2.66
C THR A 385 -20.65 16.54 1.63
N TYR A 386 -21.11 16.43 0.38
CA TYR A 386 -20.69 17.37 -0.67
C TYR A 386 -21.30 18.76 -0.47
N GLU A 387 -22.42 18.86 0.24
CA GLU A 387 -23.03 20.10 0.70
C GLU A 387 -22.10 20.83 1.67
N GLU A 388 -21.48 20.12 2.63
CA GLU A 388 -20.50 20.72 3.53
C GLU A 388 -19.29 21.26 2.74
N PHE A 389 -18.79 20.52 1.76
CA PHE A 389 -17.71 20.99 0.88
C PHE A 389 -18.10 22.22 0.05
N SER A 390 -19.37 22.32 -0.35
CA SER A 390 -19.92 23.49 -1.05
C SER A 390 -20.00 24.71 -0.13
N GLU A 391 -20.43 24.55 1.12
CA GLU A 391 -20.48 25.64 2.09
C GLU A 391 -19.08 26.10 2.50
N ASP A 392 -18.10 25.18 2.59
CA ASP A 392 -16.70 25.53 2.80
C ASP A 392 -16.18 26.41 1.64
N LEU A 393 -16.51 26.07 0.38
CA LEU A 393 -16.18 26.90 -0.78
C LEU A 393 -16.84 28.29 -0.70
N LEU A 394 -18.10 28.36 -0.25
CA LEU A 394 -18.77 29.65 -0.05
C LEU A 394 -18.05 30.50 0.99
N ALA A 395 -17.65 29.91 2.11
CA ALA A 395 -16.92 30.61 3.16
C ALA A 395 -15.55 31.11 2.66
N VAL A 396 -14.83 30.26 1.91
CA VAL A 396 -13.55 30.63 1.28
C VAL A 396 -13.73 31.82 0.34
N THR A 397 -14.71 31.78 -0.57
CA THR A 397 -14.91 32.85 -1.56
C THR A 397 -15.31 34.18 -0.91
N LYS A 398 -16.11 34.15 0.17
CA LYS A 398 -16.44 35.32 0.98
C LYS A 398 -15.20 35.94 1.64
N GLU A 399 -14.36 35.13 2.28
CA GLU A 399 -13.14 35.60 2.94
C GLU A 399 -12.17 36.26 1.93
N LEU A 400 -12.10 35.70 0.72
CA LEU A 400 -11.30 36.25 -0.38
C LEU A 400 -11.96 37.43 -1.10
N ASN A 401 -13.17 37.83 -0.70
CA ASN A 401 -13.99 38.88 -1.32
C ASN A 401 -14.21 38.65 -2.83
N ILE A 402 -14.49 37.39 -3.20
CA ILE A 402 -14.73 36.99 -4.59
C ILE A 402 -16.22 36.82 -4.81
N ASN A 403 -16.81 37.79 -5.49
CA ASN A 403 -18.26 37.86 -5.70
C ASN A 403 -18.72 37.22 -7.02
N LYS A 404 -17.79 36.90 -7.94
CA LYS A 404 -18.10 36.16 -9.16
C LYS A 404 -16.86 35.46 -9.72
N PHE A 405 -16.97 34.18 -10.07
CA PHE A 405 -15.83 33.36 -10.48
C PHE A 405 -16.22 32.15 -11.34
N ASN A 406 -15.23 31.55 -11.99
CA ASN A 406 -15.39 30.29 -12.72
C ASN A 406 -14.99 29.10 -11.85
N ILE A 407 -15.57 27.92 -12.09
CA ILE A 407 -15.24 26.70 -11.35
C ILE A 407 -14.80 25.61 -12.33
N VAL A 408 -13.69 24.93 -12.02
CA VAL A 408 -13.32 23.64 -12.60
C VAL A 408 -13.24 22.63 -11.48
N GLY A 409 -14.14 21.65 -11.50
CA GLY A 409 -14.18 20.57 -10.52
C GLY A 409 -13.90 19.21 -11.16
N TRP A 410 -13.03 18.43 -10.55
CA TRP A 410 -12.73 17.06 -10.97
C TRP A 410 -13.25 16.04 -9.96
N SER A 411 -13.99 15.03 -10.43
CA SER A 411 -14.56 13.96 -9.62
C SER A 411 -15.45 14.54 -8.51
N ASP A 412 -15.17 14.24 -7.24
CA ASP A 412 -15.76 14.91 -6.07
C ASP A 412 -15.81 16.44 -6.19
N GLY A 413 -14.75 17.09 -6.68
CA GLY A 413 -14.73 18.53 -6.88
C GLY A 413 -15.75 18.99 -7.94
N GLY A 414 -16.05 18.14 -8.93
CA GLY A 414 -17.11 18.38 -9.90
C GLY A 414 -18.50 18.28 -9.28
N ILE A 415 -18.71 17.32 -8.37
CA ILE A 415 -19.95 17.15 -7.59
C ILE A 415 -20.17 18.37 -6.69
N THR A 416 -19.14 18.79 -5.95
CA THR A 416 -19.17 20.02 -5.16
C THR A 416 -19.46 21.24 -6.02
N GLY A 417 -18.88 21.34 -7.23
CA GLY A 417 -19.16 22.42 -8.17
C GLY A 417 -20.61 22.45 -8.67
N LEU A 418 -21.23 21.30 -8.90
CA LEU A 418 -22.66 21.21 -9.25
C LEU A 418 -23.53 21.73 -8.10
N LEU A 419 -23.34 21.21 -6.88
CA LEU A 419 -24.09 21.63 -5.70
C LEU A 419 -23.91 23.12 -5.40
N PHE A 420 -22.67 23.62 -5.49
CA PHE A 420 -22.39 25.03 -5.30
C PHE A 420 -23.15 25.89 -6.32
N THR A 421 -23.15 25.49 -7.58
CA THR A 421 -23.83 26.25 -8.64
C THR A 421 -25.36 26.17 -8.51
N ILE A 422 -25.91 25.06 -8.03
CA ILE A 422 -27.35 24.92 -7.72
C ILE A 422 -27.75 25.91 -6.61
N ASN A 423 -26.94 26.01 -5.56
CA ASN A 423 -27.27 26.80 -4.37
C ASN A 423 -26.87 28.29 -4.50
N HIS A 424 -25.85 28.60 -5.29
CA HIS A 424 -25.29 29.95 -5.45
C HIS A 424 -25.03 30.32 -6.92
N PRO A 425 -26.02 30.20 -7.82
CA PRO A 425 -25.82 30.39 -9.25
C PRO A 425 -25.32 31.80 -9.60
N ASP A 426 -25.67 32.81 -8.80
CA ASP A 426 -25.29 34.21 -9.03
C ASP A 426 -23.77 34.47 -8.88
N LEU A 427 -23.08 33.63 -8.09
CA LEU A 427 -21.63 33.73 -7.85
C LEU A 427 -20.80 33.04 -8.94
N VAL A 428 -21.43 32.21 -9.78
CA VAL A 428 -20.73 31.40 -10.78
C VAL A 428 -20.86 32.03 -12.17
N ASN A 429 -19.74 32.30 -12.84
CA ASN A 429 -19.73 32.68 -14.25
C ASN A 429 -19.99 31.46 -15.13
N LYS A 430 -19.08 30.48 -15.05
CA LYS A 430 -19.14 29.22 -15.79
C LYS A 430 -18.64 28.07 -14.91
N LEU A 431 -19.18 26.88 -15.16
CA LEU A 431 -18.82 25.65 -14.47
C LEU A 431 -18.23 24.64 -15.47
N ILE A 432 -17.12 24.01 -15.11
CA ILE A 432 -16.59 22.83 -15.80
C ILE A 432 -16.56 21.68 -14.79
N VAL A 433 -17.17 20.56 -15.14
CA VAL A 433 -17.19 19.34 -14.33
C VAL A 433 -16.50 18.21 -15.09
N ILE A 434 -15.58 17.51 -14.44
CA ILE A 434 -14.79 16.43 -15.04
C ILE A 434 -15.08 15.16 -14.27
N GLY A 435 -15.68 14.14 -14.89
CA GLY A 435 -15.94 12.84 -14.26
C GLY A 435 -16.84 12.92 -13.03
N ALA A 436 -17.84 13.80 -13.03
CA ALA A 436 -18.80 13.92 -11.91
C ALA A 436 -19.98 12.95 -12.07
N ASN A 437 -20.56 12.51 -10.95
CA ASN A 437 -21.83 11.79 -10.86
C ASN A 437 -22.83 12.55 -9.98
N THR A 438 -24.11 12.18 -10.06
CA THR A 438 -25.20 12.79 -9.28
C THR A 438 -25.78 11.86 -8.23
N ASN A 439 -25.43 10.58 -8.30
CA ASN A 439 -25.66 9.57 -7.28
C ASN A 439 -24.63 8.43 -7.38
N PRO A 440 -24.42 7.62 -6.31
CA PRO A 440 -23.48 6.50 -6.33
C PRO A 440 -23.71 5.51 -7.47
N GLU A 441 -24.96 5.34 -7.92
CA GLU A 441 -25.33 4.48 -9.04
C GLU A 441 -24.79 4.95 -10.39
N GLY A 442 -24.34 6.20 -10.49
CA GLY A 442 -23.61 6.72 -11.64
C GLY A 442 -22.20 6.13 -11.80
N ILE A 443 -21.66 5.50 -10.76
CA ILE A 443 -20.37 4.78 -10.79
C ILE A 443 -20.59 3.37 -11.36
N GLU A 444 -19.63 2.86 -12.11
CA GLU A 444 -19.62 1.47 -12.59
C GLU A 444 -19.80 0.47 -11.43
N PRO A 445 -20.70 -0.53 -11.54
CA PRO A 445 -21.06 -1.39 -10.41
C PRO A 445 -19.86 -2.12 -9.78
N LYS A 446 -18.93 -2.60 -10.60
CA LYS A 446 -17.68 -3.25 -10.15
C LYS A 446 -16.86 -2.32 -9.25
N THR A 447 -16.76 -1.05 -9.61
CA THR A 447 -16.01 -0.03 -8.85
C THR A 447 -16.74 0.32 -7.55
N LEU A 448 -18.06 0.50 -7.60
CA LEU A 448 -18.86 0.77 -6.41
C LEU A 448 -18.81 -0.39 -5.39
N ASP A 449 -18.83 -1.64 -5.86
CA ASP A 449 -18.69 -2.83 -5.00
C ASP A 449 -17.32 -2.91 -4.32
N ILE A 450 -16.25 -2.44 -4.97
CA ILE A 450 -14.93 -2.33 -4.36
C ILE A 450 -14.97 -1.34 -3.19
N PHE A 451 -15.59 -0.17 -3.35
CA PHE A 451 -15.72 0.81 -2.27
C PHE A 451 -16.55 0.27 -1.10
N LYS A 452 -17.66 -0.43 -1.38
CA LYS A 452 -18.48 -1.08 -0.36
C LYS A 452 -17.67 -2.11 0.45
N LYS A 453 -16.90 -2.97 -0.21
CA LYS A 453 -16.04 -3.95 0.46
C LYS A 453 -14.95 -3.29 1.31
N GLN A 454 -14.41 -2.15 0.88
CA GLN A 454 -13.43 -1.42 1.68
C GLN A 454 -14.02 -0.89 2.99
N LEU A 455 -15.31 -0.57 3.04
CA LEU A 455 -15.99 -0.15 4.28
C LEU A 455 -16.19 -1.30 5.27
N GLU A 456 -16.14 -2.56 4.82
CA GLU A 456 -16.22 -3.75 5.68
C GLU A 456 -14.90 -4.02 6.42
N ILE A 457 -13.80 -3.43 5.96
CA ILE A 457 -12.48 -3.55 6.60
C ILE A 457 -12.45 -2.64 7.83
N LYS A 458 -12.30 -3.24 9.01
CA LYS A 458 -12.16 -2.51 10.27
C LYS A 458 -10.91 -1.61 10.22
N ASP A 459 -11.08 -0.34 10.62
CA ASP A 459 -10.02 0.67 10.68
C ASP A 459 -9.37 1.01 9.31
N ALA A 460 -10.10 0.86 8.20
CA ALA A 460 -9.62 1.26 6.89
C ALA A 460 -9.25 2.75 6.85
N PRO A 461 -8.07 3.13 6.28
CA PRO A 461 -7.72 4.53 6.12
C PRO A 461 -8.76 5.25 5.24
N ASN A 462 -9.06 6.50 5.57
CA ASN A 462 -10.01 7.35 4.83
C ASN A 462 -11.46 6.83 4.78
N GLN A 463 -11.89 6.05 5.77
CA GLN A 463 -13.24 5.45 5.81
C GLN A 463 -14.38 6.46 5.57
N ARG A 464 -14.28 7.69 6.14
CA ARG A 464 -15.27 8.77 5.94
C ARG A 464 -15.37 9.22 4.47
N LEU A 465 -14.25 9.27 3.75
CA LEU A 465 -14.22 9.64 2.32
C LEU A 465 -14.74 8.52 1.43
N ILE A 466 -14.47 7.26 1.77
CA ILE A 466 -15.04 6.11 1.05
C ILE A 466 -16.55 6.06 1.28
N LYS A 467 -16.99 6.33 2.51
CA LYS A 467 -18.40 6.39 2.88
C LYS A 467 -19.13 7.50 2.11
N LEU A 468 -18.50 8.68 1.95
CA LEU A 468 -19.00 9.75 1.09
C LEU A 468 -19.29 9.25 -0.33
N MET A 469 -18.35 8.57 -0.99
CA MET A 469 -18.54 8.07 -2.37
C MET A 469 -19.61 6.97 -2.50
N VAL A 470 -19.81 6.18 -1.44
CA VAL A 470 -20.80 5.08 -1.43
C VAL A 470 -22.21 5.57 -1.13
N GLN A 471 -22.34 6.63 -0.33
CA GLN A 471 -23.62 7.12 0.18
C GLN A 471 -24.10 8.41 -0.50
N HIS A 472 -23.21 9.19 -1.10
CA HIS A 472 -23.50 10.47 -1.72
C HIS A 472 -22.89 10.54 -3.14
N PRO A 473 -23.25 11.52 -3.98
CA PRO A 473 -24.26 12.57 -3.81
C PRO A 473 -25.71 12.07 -4.02
N HIS A 474 -26.69 12.93 -3.82
CA HIS A 474 -28.09 12.68 -4.19
C HIS A 474 -28.67 13.93 -4.89
N ILE A 475 -28.12 14.25 -6.06
CA ILE A 475 -28.57 15.40 -6.86
C ILE A 475 -29.65 14.94 -7.83
N GLU A 476 -30.87 15.44 -7.62
CA GLU A 476 -32.00 15.13 -8.49
C GLU A 476 -31.88 15.83 -9.85
N THR A 477 -32.43 15.19 -10.88
CA THR A 477 -32.42 15.74 -12.25
C THR A 477 -33.11 17.13 -12.31
N GLU A 478 -34.15 17.36 -11.51
CA GLU A 478 -34.80 18.67 -11.43
C GLU A 478 -33.90 19.77 -10.83
N GLN A 479 -32.98 19.41 -9.92
CA GLN A 479 -32.01 20.37 -9.38
C GLN A 479 -31.00 20.77 -10.46
N LEU A 480 -30.57 19.83 -11.31
CA LEU A 480 -29.67 20.18 -12.44
C LEU A 480 -30.30 21.18 -13.41
N LYS A 481 -31.62 21.11 -13.63
CA LYS A 481 -32.35 22.03 -14.51
C LYS A 481 -32.34 23.47 -14.02
N THR A 482 -32.08 23.71 -12.74
CA THR A 482 -32.00 25.06 -12.17
C THR A 482 -30.70 25.77 -12.55
N ILE A 483 -29.64 25.03 -12.90
CA ILE A 483 -28.37 25.59 -13.35
C ILE A 483 -28.55 26.28 -14.70
N LYS A 484 -28.60 27.61 -14.71
CA LYS A 484 -28.68 28.43 -15.93
C LYS A 484 -27.32 28.90 -16.43
N ASN A 485 -26.28 28.76 -15.60
CA ASN A 485 -24.90 29.08 -15.95
C ASN A 485 -24.42 28.18 -17.10
N PRO A 486 -23.54 28.67 -17.99
CA PRO A 486 -22.90 27.80 -18.97
C PRO A 486 -22.08 26.71 -18.29
N VAL A 487 -22.29 25.46 -18.70
CA VAL A 487 -21.58 24.29 -18.16
C VAL A 487 -20.84 23.52 -19.25
N LEU A 488 -19.61 23.07 -18.96
CA LEU A 488 -18.91 22.07 -19.75
C LEU A 488 -18.76 20.79 -18.94
N VAL A 489 -19.41 19.72 -19.39
CA VAL A 489 -19.31 18.38 -18.83
C VAL A 489 -18.23 17.62 -19.59
N ILE A 490 -17.24 17.10 -18.87
CA ILE A 490 -16.10 16.37 -19.43
C ILE A 490 -16.04 14.99 -18.78
N ALA A 491 -15.79 13.95 -19.57
CA ALA A 491 -15.45 12.61 -19.07
C ALA A 491 -14.44 11.94 -20.01
N GLY A 492 -13.72 10.94 -19.50
CA GLY A 492 -12.94 10.05 -20.36
C GLY A 492 -13.85 9.08 -21.12
N SER A 493 -13.43 8.60 -22.28
CA SER A 493 -14.16 7.54 -23.01
C SER A 493 -14.16 6.19 -22.28
N ASN A 494 -13.26 6.00 -21.32
CA ASN A 494 -13.12 4.80 -20.47
C ASN A 494 -13.24 5.17 -18.98
N ASP A 495 -14.12 6.12 -18.64
CA ASP A 495 -14.33 6.60 -17.28
C ASP A 495 -14.98 5.51 -16.38
N VAL A 496 -14.75 5.57 -15.07
CA VAL A 496 -15.46 4.75 -14.09
C VAL A 496 -16.85 5.30 -13.77
N ILE A 497 -17.14 6.54 -14.19
CA ILE A 497 -18.49 7.07 -14.26
C ILE A 497 -19.13 6.62 -15.57
N LYS A 498 -20.33 6.07 -15.48
CA LYS A 498 -21.09 5.56 -16.64
C LYS A 498 -21.31 6.68 -17.65
N GLU A 499 -21.03 6.41 -18.92
CA GLU A 499 -21.20 7.39 -20.00
C GLU A 499 -22.65 7.91 -20.08
N ASP A 500 -23.65 7.04 -19.91
CA ASP A 500 -25.06 7.44 -19.88
C ASP A 500 -25.39 8.36 -18.70
N HIS A 501 -24.68 8.21 -17.57
CA HIS A 501 -24.80 9.11 -16.42
C HIS A 501 -24.16 10.47 -16.70
N THR A 502 -23.01 10.50 -17.36
CA THR A 502 -22.40 11.75 -17.83
C THR A 502 -23.31 12.47 -18.83
N LYS A 503 -23.92 11.74 -19.77
CA LYS A 503 -24.88 12.30 -20.74
C LYS A 503 -26.13 12.83 -20.04
N LEU A 504 -26.64 12.14 -19.01
CA LEU A 504 -27.76 12.61 -18.20
C LEU A 504 -27.47 13.97 -17.59
N ILE A 505 -26.28 14.18 -17.00
CA ILE A 505 -25.88 15.49 -16.44
C ILE A 505 -25.92 16.57 -17.52
N ASN A 506 -25.28 16.31 -18.67
CA ASN A 506 -25.26 17.25 -19.79
C ASN A 506 -26.66 17.58 -20.32
N SER A 507 -27.53 16.58 -20.53
CA SER A 507 -28.88 16.80 -21.07
C SER A 507 -29.82 17.49 -20.09
N SER A 508 -29.54 17.39 -18.78
CA SER A 508 -30.39 17.98 -17.74
C SER A 508 -30.12 19.47 -17.51
N ILE A 509 -28.92 19.94 -17.86
CA ILE A 509 -28.51 21.33 -17.68
C ILE A 509 -28.75 22.10 -19.01
N PRO A 510 -29.62 23.13 -19.05
CA PRO A 510 -30.02 23.79 -20.30
C PRO A 510 -28.88 24.37 -21.14
N ASN A 511 -27.86 24.92 -20.50
CA ASN A 511 -26.73 25.59 -21.17
C ASN A 511 -25.44 24.76 -21.09
N SER A 512 -25.56 23.43 -21.23
CA SER A 512 -24.44 22.49 -21.14
C SER A 512 -23.83 22.13 -22.49
N LYS A 513 -22.53 21.83 -22.47
CA LYS A 513 -21.79 21.19 -23.55
C LYS A 513 -21.12 19.93 -23.01
N LEU A 514 -21.00 18.91 -23.86
CA LEU A 514 -20.34 17.64 -23.52
C LEU A 514 -19.01 17.49 -24.28
N LEU A 515 -17.98 17.04 -23.58
CA LEU A 515 -16.71 16.59 -24.14
C LEU A 515 -16.36 15.21 -23.59
N ILE A 516 -16.45 14.17 -24.42
CA ILE A 516 -15.89 12.85 -24.13
C ILE A 516 -14.47 12.81 -24.69
N VAL A 517 -13.47 12.68 -23.83
CA VAL A 517 -12.06 12.68 -24.22
C VAL A 517 -11.65 11.26 -24.65
N PRO A 518 -11.23 11.06 -25.91
CA PRO A 518 -10.89 9.73 -26.40
C PRO A 518 -9.63 9.18 -25.73
N ASP A 519 -9.62 7.86 -25.52
CA ASP A 519 -8.52 7.12 -24.92
C ASP A 519 -8.10 7.68 -23.56
N ALA A 520 -9.07 8.12 -22.77
CA ALA A 520 -8.88 8.65 -21.42
C ALA A 520 -9.85 7.98 -20.45
N SER A 521 -9.40 7.81 -19.22
CA SER A 521 -10.18 7.30 -18.09
C SER A 521 -10.73 8.42 -17.22
N HIS A 522 -11.13 8.08 -15.99
CA HIS A 522 -11.45 9.05 -14.94
C HIS A 522 -10.31 10.04 -14.65
N TYR A 523 -9.07 9.70 -15.02
CA TYR A 523 -7.87 10.49 -14.75
C TYR A 523 -7.50 11.47 -15.87
N VAL A 524 -8.49 12.03 -16.59
CA VAL A 524 -8.29 13.02 -17.66
C VAL A 524 -7.27 14.12 -17.32
N PRO A 525 -7.27 14.74 -16.11
CA PRO A 525 -6.28 15.78 -15.76
C PRO A 525 -4.83 15.33 -15.82
N PHE A 526 -4.59 14.03 -15.62
CA PHE A 526 -3.27 13.42 -15.69
C PHE A 526 -2.95 12.86 -17.08
N GLU A 527 -3.91 12.20 -17.71
CA GLU A 527 -3.70 11.45 -18.95
C GLU A 527 -3.71 12.32 -20.21
N LYS A 528 -4.57 13.34 -20.24
CA LYS A 528 -4.77 14.22 -21.40
C LYS A 528 -4.74 15.70 -21.02
N PRO A 529 -3.71 16.16 -20.28
CA PRO A 529 -3.66 17.53 -19.75
C PRO A 529 -3.74 18.59 -20.85
N ASP A 530 -3.09 18.38 -22.00
CA ASP A 530 -3.12 19.34 -23.11
C ASP A 530 -4.52 19.53 -23.70
N ILE A 531 -5.27 18.44 -23.86
CA ILE A 531 -6.66 18.48 -24.36
C ILE A 531 -7.55 19.16 -23.32
N LEU A 532 -7.39 18.78 -22.05
CA LEU A 532 -8.16 19.33 -20.96
C LEU A 532 -7.92 20.84 -20.82
N ASN A 533 -6.66 21.27 -20.69
CA ASN A 533 -6.27 22.66 -20.49
C ASN A 533 -6.79 23.55 -21.63
N LYS A 534 -6.61 23.11 -22.89
CA LYS A 534 -7.12 23.84 -24.06
C LYS A 534 -8.65 23.95 -24.04
N SER A 535 -9.34 22.88 -23.69
CA SER A 535 -10.81 22.86 -23.62
C SER A 535 -11.35 23.78 -22.54
N ILE A 536 -10.74 23.77 -21.35
CA ILE A 536 -11.05 24.69 -20.25
C ILE A 536 -10.85 26.14 -20.71
N ILE A 537 -9.67 26.47 -21.24
CA ILE A 537 -9.34 27.85 -21.65
C ILE A 537 -10.30 28.34 -22.74
N ASN A 538 -10.57 27.51 -23.75
CA ASN A 538 -11.48 27.88 -24.84
C ASN A 538 -12.91 28.10 -24.32
N PHE A 539 -13.42 27.22 -23.48
CA PHE A 539 -14.76 27.36 -22.93
C PHE A 539 -14.90 28.59 -22.02
N LEU A 540 -13.88 28.89 -21.23
CA LEU A 540 -13.89 30.05 -20.34
C LEU A 540 -13.80 31.38 -21.12
N LYS A 541 -13.10 31.41 -22.26
CA LYS A 541 -12.91 32.64 -23.06
C LYS A 541 -14.01 32.96 -24.07
N ILE A 542 -14.84 31.99 -24.47
CA ILE A 542 -16.00 32.17 -25.37
C ILE A 542 -17.17 32.71 -24.58
#